data_AF-A0A932TH13-F1
#
_entry.id   AF-A0A932TH13-F1
#
_cell.length_a   1.000
_cell.length_b   1.000
_cell.length_c   1.000
_cell.angle_alpha   90.00
_cell.angle_beta   90.00
_cell.angle_gamma   90.00
#
_symmetry.space_group_name_H-M   'P 1'
#
loop_
_entity.id
_entity.type
_entity.pdbx_description
1 polymer ?
#
loop_
_entity_poly.entity_id
_entity_poly.type
_entity_poly.pdbx_seq_one_letter_code
_entity_poly.pdbx_strand_id
1 'polypeptide(L)' 'MLEVILDEERRADALLPLTVPEVRRLLRGLVWQSAPPGGQLLHWSRWRRQHQMRAKRCHYRKRLAREKD' A
#
# COMPACT_ATOMS: atom_id res chain seq x y z
N MET A 1 22.70 1.37 7.79
CA MET A 1 22.01 2.52 7.16
C MET A 1 21.56 2.18 5.73
N LEU A 2 22.48 1.77 4.85
CA LEU A 2 22.16 1.26 3.51
C LEU A 2 21.17 0.08 3.51
N GLU A 3 21.35 -0.90 4.39
CA GLU A 3 20.43 -2.06 4.48
C GLU A 3 18.99 -1.69 4.88
N VAL A 4 18.82 -0.65 5.71
CA VAL A 4 17.48 -0.18 6.15
C VAL A 4 16.73 0.45 4.99
N ILE A 5 17.43 1.28 4.18
CA ILE A 5 16.84 1.95 3.02
C ILE A 5 16.40 0.91 1.97
N LEU A 6 17.24 -0.09 1.70
CA LEU A 6 16.94 -1.14 0.73
C LEU A 6 15.74 -2.01 1.15
N ASP A 7 15.60 -2.34 2.45
CA ASP A 7 14.44 -3.11 2.93
C ASP A 7 13.14 -2.27 2.86
N GLU A 8 13.23 -0.97 3.11
CA GLU A 8 12.09 -0.05 2.97
C GLU A 8 11.62 0.05 1.50
N GLU A 9 12.55 0.12 0.54
CA GLU A 9 12.25 0.11 -0.90
C GLU A 9 11.62 -1.22 -1.34
N ARG A 10 12.20 -2.35 -0.94
CA ARG A 10 11.65 -3.68 -1.25
C ARG A 10 10.23 -3.87 -0.71
N ARG A 11 9.95 -3.30 0.46
CA ARG A 11 8.60 -3.28 1.05
C ARG A 11 7.66 -2.36 0.28
N ALA A 12 8.15 -1.25 -0.25
CA ALA A 12 7.37 -0.36 -1.11
C ALA A 12 6.96 -1.06 -2.42
N ASP A 13 7.83 -1.88 -3.02
CA ASP A 13 7.50 -2.67 -4.22
C ASP A 13 6.43 -3.75 -3.98
N ALA A 14 6.24 -4.15 -2.73
CA ALA A 14 5.17 -5.05 -2.32
C ALA A 14 3.83 -4.32 -2.04
N LEU A 15 3.82 -2.98 -2.05
CA LEU A 15 2.65 -2.14 -1.79
C LEU A 15 2.11 -1.53 -3.08
N LEU A 16 0.79 -1.28 -3.11
CA LEU A 16 0.19 -0.56 -4.23
C LEU A 16 0.76 0.86 -4.19
N PRO A 17 1.16 1.50 -5.31
CA PRO A 17 1.62 2.89 -5.26
C PRO A 17 0.61 3.80 -4.54
N LEU A 18 1.10 4.82 -3.83
CA LEU A 18 0.20 5.80 -3.22
C LEU A 18 -0.63 6.46 -4.32
N THR A 19 -1.94 6.33 -4.20
CA THR A 19 -2.88 6.97 -5.11
C THR A 19 -3.26 8.34 -4.56
N VAL A 20 -3.74 9.25 -5.42
CA VAL A 20 -4.30 10.54 -4.99
C VAL A 20 -5.33 10.41 -3.85
N PRO A 21 -6.33 9.49 -3.91
CA PRO A 21 -7.25 9.31 -2.80
C PRO A 21 -6.59 8.74 -1.53
N GLU A 22 -5.54 7.91 -1.64
CA GLU A 22 -4.74 7.48 -0.48
C GLU A 22 -4.04 8.67 0.20
N VAL A 23 -3.36 9.50 -0.58
CA VAL A 23 -2.65 10.70 -0.08
C VAL A 23 -3.63 11.64 0.61
N ARG A 24 -4.78 11.91 -0.02
CA ARG A 24 -5.83 12.77 0.58
C ARG A 24 -6.34 12.21 1.91
N ARG A 25 -6.56 10.89 2.02
CA ARG A 25 -6.98 10.26 3.28
C ARG A 25 -5.91 10.39 4.36
N LEU A 26 -4.64 10.18 4.00
CA LEU A 26 -3.52 10.31 4.93
C LEU A 26 -3.41 11.75 5.43
N LEU A 27 -3.39 12.73 4.53
CA LEU A 27 -3.32 14.14 4.92
C LEU A 27 -4.52 14.55 5.78
N ARG A 28 -5.75 14.16 5.41
CA ARG A 28 -6.95 14.40 6.21
C ARG A 28 -6.83 13.83 7.63
N GLY A 29 -6.29 12.61 7.77
CA GLY A 29 -6.13 11.98 9.07
C GLY A 29 -4.98 12.52 9.91
N LEU A 30 -3.85 12.87 9.28
CA LEU A 30 -2.65 13.36 9.98
C LEU A 30 -2.73 14.84 10.36
N VAL A 31 -3.32 15.67 9.50
CA VAL A 31 -3.29 17.14 9.62
C VAL A 31 -4.59 17.68 10.19
N TRP A 32 -5.73 17.10 9.78
CA TRP A 32 -7.05 17.70 10.04
C TRP A 32 -7.91 16.95 11.05
N GLN A 33 -7.51 15.75 11.49
CA GLN A 33 -8.26 15.00 12.51
C GLN A 33 -7.35 14.73 13.71
N SER A 34 -7.92 14.79 14.91
CA SER A 34 -7.38 14.16 16.13
C SER A 34 -7.49 12.63 16.01
N ALA A 35 -7.05 12.08 14.88
CA ALA A 35 -7.01 10.66 14.62
C ALA A 35 -6.02 9.99 15.58
N PRO A 36 -6.11 8.66 15.78
CA PRO A 36 -5.12 7.93 16.56
C PRO A 36 -3.69 8.29 16.15
N PRO A 37 -2.69 8.13 17.05
CA PRO A 37 -1.32 8.54 16.81
C PRO A 37 -0.89 8.13 15.40
N GLY A 38 -0.36 9.05 14.59
CA GLY A 38 -0.22 8.91 13.14
C GLY A 38 0.39 7.59 12.65
N GLY A 39 1.17 6.91 13.49
CA GLY A 39 1.61 5.54 13.26
C GLY A 39 0.49 4.53 13.01
N GLN A 40 -0.67 4.63 13.68
CA GLN A 40 -1.80 3.74 13.49
C GLN A 40 -2.48 3.96 12.12
N LEU A 41 -2.58 5.21 11.67
CA LEU A 41 -3.08 5.55 10.33
C LEU A 41 -2.12 5.06 9.23
N LEU A 42 -0.82 5.24 9.42
CA LEU A 42 0.20 4.74 8.50
C LEU A 42 0.22 3.20 8.46
N HIS A 43 0.08 2.55 9.61
CA HIS A 43 -0.04 1.10 9.71
C HIS A 43 -1.26 0.58 8.94
N TRP A 44 -2.42 1.20 9.14
CA TRP A 44 -3.65 0.85 8.43
C TRP A 44 -3.52 1.04 6.90
N SER A 45 -2.90 2.14 6.48
CA SER A 45 -2.59 2.40 5.07
C SER A 45 -1.67 1.33 4.49
N ARG A 46 -0.60 0.96 5.21
CA ARG A 46 0.35 -0.08 4.81
C ARG A 46 -0.36 -1.43 4.66
N TRP A 47 -1.15 -1.85 5.65
CA TRP A 47 -1.93 -3.10 5.60
C TRP A 47 -2.86 -3.15 4.39
N ARG A 48 -3.64 -2.08 4.16
CA ARG A 48 -4.58 -2.00 3.04
C ARG A 48 -3.88 -2.09 1.68
N ARG A 49 -2.81 -1.32 1.49
CA ARG A 49 -2.05 -1.28 0.23
C ARG A 49 -1.38 -2.63 -0.07
N GLN A 50 -0.94 -3.36 0.96
CA GLN A 50 -0.42 -4.72 0.83
C GLN A 50 -1.51 -5.68 0.33
N HIS A 51 -2.69 -5.64 0.94
CA HIS A 51 -3.81 -6.48 0.52
C HIS A 51 -4.31 -6.15 -0.88
N GLN A 52 -4.33 -4.87 -1.26
CA GLN A 52 -4.66 -4.46 -2.63
C GLN A 52 -3.67 -5.00 -3.66
N MET A 53 -2.36 -5.00 -3.37
CA MET A 53 -1.38 -5.63 -4.28
C MET A 53 -1.55 -7.13 -4.39
N ARG A 54 -1.86 -7.80 -3.28
CA ARG A 54 -2.18 -9.23 -3.31
C ARG A 54 -3.39 -9.49 -4.21
N ALA A 55 -4.47 -8.72 -4.04
CA ALA A 55 -5.66 -8.81 -4.89
C ALA A 55 -5.33 -8.54 -6.37
N LYS A 56 -4.56 -7.48 -6.67
CA LYS A 56 -4.08 -7.16 -8.02
C LYS A 56 -3.31 -8.34 -8.62
N ARG A 57 -2.33 -8.90 -7.91
CA ARG A 57 -1.54 -10.06 -8.36
C ARG A 57 -2.43 -11.26 -8.65
N CYS A 58 -3.36 -11.59 -7.75
CA CYS A 58 -4.31 -12.70 -7.97
C CYS A 58 -5.19 -12.47 -9.21
N HIS A 59 -5.70 -11.25 -9.38
CA HIS A 59 -6.51 -10.88 -10.54
C HIS A 59 -5.74 -11.06 -11.85
N TYR A 60 -4.51 -10.52 -11.94
CA TYR A 60 -3.67 -10.65 -13.13
C TYR A 60 -3.27 -12.10 -13.40
N ARG A 61 -2.91 -12.88 -12.38
CA ARG A 61 -2.61 -14.31 -12.54
C ARG A 61 -3.80 -15.06 -13.13
N LYS A 62 -5.02 -14.80 -12.63
CA LYS A 62 -6.24 -15.42 -13.16
C LYS A 62 -6.54 -14.98 -14.59
N ARG A 63 -6.32 -13.71 -14.92
CA ARG A 63 -6.52 -13.18 -16.27
C ARG A 63 -5.56 -13.82 -17.28
N LEU A 64 -4.27 -13.85 -16.96
CA LEU A 64 -3.24 -14.47 -17.80
C LEU A 64 -3.43 -15.98 -17.99
N ALA A 65 -4.00 -16.67 -16.99
CA ALA A 65 -4.35 -18.09 -17.13
C ALA A 65 -5.47 -18.29 -18.16
N ARG A 66 -6.51 -17.43 -18.13
CA ARG A 66 -7.64 -17.48 -19.07
C ARG A 66 -7.28 -17.08 -20.50
N GLU A 67 -6.26 -16.23 -20.69
CA GLU A 67 -5.78 -15.83 -22.02
C GLU A 67 -4.94 -16.93 -22.69
N LYS A 68 -4.50 -17.95 -21.93
CA LYS A 68 -3.72 -19.08 -22.45
C LYS A 68 -4.57 -20.30 -22.85
N ASP A 69 -5.85 -20.30 -22.49
CA ASP A 69 -6.86 -21.30 -22.89
C ASP A 69 -7.47 -20.92 -24.25
#